data_AF-A0A0S8HFP2-F1
#
_entry.id   AF-A0A0S8HFP2-F1
#
_cell.length_a   1.000
_cell.length_b   1.000
_cell.length_c   1.000
_cell.angle_alpha   90.00
_cell.angle_beta   90.00
_cell.angle_gamma   90.00
#
_symmetry.space_group_name_H-M   'P 1'
#
loop_
_entity.id
_entity.type
_entity.pdbx_description
1 polymer ?
#
loop_
_entity_poly.entity_id
_entity_poly.type
_entity_poly.pdbx_seq_one_letter_code
_entity_poly.pdbx_strand_id
1 'polypeptide(L)'
;MMNRNLFRMTVLLLFILSLPAYCQDEASKNVITTGSLFEELIDLDRLAQFPDPGYRILQFSSYDRRSNLPGGLYWFANSDGFGNEPIPNFEKVLREPDENGIGEYLMMDVEGSGAIVRLWTAAISGNIRLYIDNNKEPLYDGDAITFLQRTYDIFPENEQ
;
A
#
# COMPACT_ATOMS: atom_id res chain seq x y z
N MET A 1 17.48 -6.57 60.65
CA MET A 1 18.38 -6.48 59.48
C MET A 1 17.69 -7.18 58.32
N MET A 2 17.22 -6.44 57.30
CA MET A 2 16.45 -7.02 56.20
C MET A 2 17.36 -7.85 55.29
N ASN A 3 16.93 -9.06 54.91
CA ASN A 3 17.71 -9.98 54.09
C ASN A 3 18.05 -9.31 52.74
N ARG A 4 19.35 -9.27 52.39
CA ARG A 4 19.87 -8.66 51.14
C ARG A 4 19.18 -9.20 49.89
N ASN A 5 18.75 -10.46 49.90
CA ASN A 5 18.02 -11.06 48.78
C ASN A 5 16.57 -10.57 48.73
N LEU A 6 15.94 -10.36 49.89
CA LEU A 6 14.58 -9.81 49.99
C LEU A 6 14.56 -8.33 49.56
N PHE A 7 15.55 -7.54 49.99
CA PHE A 7 15.70 -6.14 49.55
C PHE A 7 15.91 -6.01 48.04
N ARG A 8 16.74 -6.87 47.44
CA ARG A 8 16.94 -6.92 45.98
C ARG A 8 15.66 -7.30 45.23
N MET A 9 14.87 -8.23 45.76
CA MET A 9 13.61 -8.66 45.16
C MET A 9 12.53 -7.58 45.25
N THR A 10 12.46 -6.83 46.36
CA THR A 10 11.53 -5.69 46.52
C THR A 10 11.90 -4.53 45.59
N VAL A 11 13.20 -4.23 45.41
CA VAL A 11 13.65 -3.20 44.47
C VAL A 11 13.36 -3.59 43.02
N LEU A 12 13.52 -4.87 42.64
CA LEU A 12 13.17 -5.36 41.31
C LEU A 12 11.66 -5.28 41.05
N LEU A 13 10.83 -5.65 42.03
CA LEU A 13 9.37 -5.53 41.94
C LEU A 13 8.93 -4.07 41.81
N LEU A 14 9.53 -3.15 42.58
CA LEU A 14 9.25 -1.72 42.47
C LEU A 14 9.67 -1.15 41.09
N PHE A 15 10.73 -1.66 40.48
CA PHE A 15 11.19 -1.26 39.14
C PHE A 15 10.26 -1.78 38.02
N ILE A 16 9.66 -2.96 38.20
CA ILE A 16 8.68 -3.55 37.27
C ILE A 16 7.31 -2.87 37.41
N LEU A 17 6.92 -2.48 38.65
CA LEU A 17 5.68 -1.74 38.93
C LEU A 17 5.78 -0.24 38.64
N SER A 18 6.99 0.31 38.47
CA SER A 18 7.25 1.71 38.09
C SER A 18 7.55 1.88 36.60
N LEU A 19 7.22 0.91 35.76
CA LEU A 19 6.97 1.16 34.34
C LEU A 19 5.51 1.65 34.27
N PRO A 20 5.22 2.96 34.41
CA PRO A 20 3.92 3.42 33.96
C PRO A 20 3.84 2.99 32.50
N ALA A 21 2.72 2.36 32.16
CA ALA A 21 2.29 2.24 30.80
C ALA A 21 2.27 3.67 30.24
N TYR A 22 3.36 4.09 29.60
CA TYR A 22 3.30 5.03 28.49
C TYR A 22 2.68 4.26 27.32
N CYS A 23 1.47 3.76 27.51
CA CYS A 23 0.51 3.75 26.43
C CYS A 23 0.17 5.23 26.32
N GLN A 24 0.95 5.95 25.50
CA GLN A 24 0.48 7.24 25.01
C GLN A 24 -0.83 6.93 24.30
N ASP A 25 -1.93 7.26 24.97
CA ASP A 25 -3.23 7.41 24.37
C ASP A 25 -3.20 8.75 23.60
N GLU A 26 -2.34 8.82 22.58
CA GLU A 26 -2.26 9.93 21.62
C GLU A 26 -2.88 9.49 20.29
N ALA A 27 -4.03 8.81 20.39
CA ALA A 27 -4.94 8.67 19.27
C ALA A 27 -6.26 9.35 19.64
N SER A 28 -6.18 10.61 20.10
CA SER A 28 -7.17 11.60 19.72
C SER A 28 -7.07 11.76 18.20
N LYS A 29 -7.61 10.78 17.46
CA LYS A 29 -7.83 10.90 16.03
C LYS A 29 -8.79 12.07 15.90
N ASN A 30 -8.25 13.24 15.55
CA ASN A 30 -9.07 14.39 15.19
C ASN A 30 -10.10 13.87 14.19
N VAL A 31 -11.38 14.02 14.54
CA VAL A 31 -12.46 13.52 13.70
C VAL A 31 -12.28 14.15 12.33
N ILE A 32 -12.07 13.33 11.31
CA ILE A 32 -11.96 13.81 9.94
C ILE A 32 -13.35 14.26 9.52
N THR A 33 -13.50 15.56 9.31
CA THR A 33 -14.71 16.20 8.80
C THR A 33 -14.39 16.88 7.47
N THR A 34 -15.43 17.21 6.70
CA THR A 34 -15.26 18.04 5.50
C THR A 34 -14.58 19.38 5.84
N GLY A 35 -14.91 19.99 6.99
CA GLY A 35 -14.28 21.23 7.46
C GLY A 35 -12.78 21.08 7.69
N SER A 36 -12.35 20.03 8.41
CA SER A 36 -10.93 19.78 8.64
C SER A 36 -10.16 19.47 7.34
N LEU A 37 -10.80 18.83 6.35
CA LEU A 37 -10.18 18.61 5.04
C LEU A 37 -10.00 19.92 4.26
N PHE A 38 -10.95 20.84 4.34
CA PHE A 38 -10.79 22.17 3.73
C PHE A 38 -9.67 22.98 4.36
N GLU A 39 -9.54 22.93 5.69
CA GLU A 39 -8.43 23.55 6.41
C GLU A 39 -7.08 22.94 5.99
N GLU A 40 -7.02 21.61 5.85
CA GLU A 40 -5.82 20.91 5.37
C GLU A 40 -5.42 21.30 3.94
N LEU A 41 -6.38 21.50 3.03
CA LEU A 41 -6.09 21.88 1.64
C LEU A 41 -5.41 23.24 1.49
N ILE A 42 -5.59 24.15 2.47
CA ILE A 42 -5.01 25.51 2.42
C ILE A 42 -3.78 25.68 3.33
N ASP A 43 -3.47 24.69 4.18
CA ASP A 43 -2.32 24.71 5.06
C ASP A 43 -1.06 24.27 4.32
N LEU A 44 -0.36 25.26 3.74
CA LEU A 44 0.87 25.03 2.97
C LEU A 44 2.07 24.67 3.85
N ASP A 45 2.06 25.01 5.15
CA ASP A 45 3.17 24.70 6.05
C ASP A 45 3.32 23.19 6.26
N ARG A 46 2.20 22.44 6.15
CA ARG A 46 2.20 20.97 6.18
C ARG A 46 3.04 20.33 5.08
N LEU A 47 3.20 20.96 3.92
CA LEU A 47 4.01 20.43 2.81
C LEU A 47 5.50 20.31 3.18
N ALA A 48 5.96 21.07 4.18
CA ALA A 48 7.33 21.04 4.68
C ALA A 48 7.53 20.06 5.85
N GLN A 49 6.47 19.38 6.29
CA GLN A 49 6.50 18.45 7.42
C GLN A 49 6.30 17.01 6.96
N PHE A 50 6.84 16.06 7.72
CA PHE A 50 6.48 14.66 7.52
C PHE A 50 5.04 14.42 8.00
N PRO A 51 4.29 13.52 7.34
CA PRO A 51 2.95 13.21 7.77
C PRO A 51 2.94 12.54 9.15
N ASP A 52 1.90 12.81 9.93
CA ASP A 52 1.61 12.15 11.20
C ASP A 52 0.12 11.69 11.20
N PRO A 53 -0.16 10.37 11.24
CA PRO A 53 0.80 9.27 11.31
C PRO A 53 1.66 9.16 10.04
N GLY A 54 2.89 8.71 10.22
CA GLY A 54 3.82 8.49 9.12
C GLY A 54 3.28 7.49 8.11
N TYR A 55 3.20 7.89 6.84
CA TYR A 55 2.89 7.01 5.72
C TYR A 55 3.92 7.15 4.61
N ARG A 56 3.95 6.15 3.72
CA ARG A 56 4.74 6.18 2.48
C ARG A 56 3.83 5.88 1.29
N ILE A 57 4.13 6.49 0.15
CA ILE A 57 3.46 6.18 -1.11
C ILE A 57 4.21 5.04 -1.78
N LEU A 58 3.48 4.01 -2.18
CA LEU A 58 3.97 2.95 -3.04
C LEU A 58 3.32 3.12 -4.41
N GLN A 59 4.12 3.01 -5.46
CA GLN A 59 3.64 3.09 -6.83
C GLN A 59 4.07 1.83 -7.57
N PHE A 60 3.10 1.18 -8.18
CA PHE A 60 3.30 0.08 -9.12
C PHE A 60 2.83 0.58 -10.48
N SER A 61 3.62 0.35 -11.51
CA SER A 61 3.29 0.76 -12.87
C SER A 61 3.85 -0.22 -13.89
N SER A 62 3.35 -0.11 -15.11
CA SER A 62 3.81 -0.88 -16.26
C SER A 62 5.13 -0.35 -16.85
N TYR A 63 5.99 0.30 -16.06
CA TYR A 63 7.25 0.83 -16.59
C TYR A 63 8.13 -0.28 -17.17
N ASP A 64 9.01 0.08 -18.10
CA ASP A 64 9.94 -0.87 -18.72
C ASP A 64 10.92 -1.41 -17.67
N ARG A 65 10.72 -2.67 -17.26
CA ARG A 65 11.52 -3.30 -16.18
C ARG A 65 13.00 -3.46 -16.52
N ARG A 66 13.38 -3.28 -17.79
CA ARG A 66 14.80 -3.25 -18.20
C ARG A 66 15.48 -1.95 -17.76
N SER A 67 14.73 -0.87 -17.56
CA SER A 67 15.24 0.41 -17.04
C SER A 67 15.45 0.35 -15.52
N ASN A 68 16.39 -0.50 -15.09
CA ASN A 68 16.63 -0.82 -13.68
C ASN A 68 17.93 -0.20 -13.11
N LEU A 69 18.71 0.51 -13.93
CA LEU A 69 19.98 1.09 -13.52
C LEU A 69 20.18 2.48 -14.14
N PRO A 70 20.29 3.54 -13.32
CA PRO A 70 20.70 4.85 -13.81
C PRO A 70 22.07 4.77 -14.51
N GLY A 71 22.18 5.29 -15.73
CA GLY A 71 23.41 5.20 -16.54
C GLY A 71 23.56 3.90 -17.34
N GLY A 72 22.69 2.91 -17.11
CA GLY A 72 22.79 1.60 -17.75
C GLY A 72 22.33 1.57 -19.21
N LEU A 73 22.56 0.42 -19.87
CA LEU A 73 22.20 0.18 -21.27
C LEU A 73 20.74 0.52 -21.60
N TYR A 74 19.83 0.24 -20.66
CA TYR A 74 18.39 0.42 -20.83
C TYR A 74 17.83 1.60 -20.03
N TRP A 75 18.66 2.56 -19.59
CA TRP A 75 18.18 3.71 -18.81
C TRP A 75 17.00 4.44 -19.49
N PHE A 76 17.10 4.68 -20.79
CA PHE A 76 16.04 5.33 -21.56
C PHE A 76 15.10 4.34 -22.27
N ALA A 77 15.04 3.08 -21.84
CA ALA A 77 14.08 2.14 -22.37
C ALA A 77 12.65 2.58 -22.01
N ASN A 78 11.75 2.51 -22.99
CA ASN A 78 10.42 3.08 -22.93
C ASN A 78 9.41 2.11 -23.54
N SER A 79 9.50 0.82 -23.23
CA SER A 79 8.45 -0.14 -23.51
C SER A 79 7.60 -0.29 -22.26
N ASP A 80 6.70 0.67 -22.00
CA ASP A 80 5.97 0.83 -20.74
C ASP A 80 4.45 0.60 -20.82
N GLY A 81 3.97 -0.15 -21.82
CA GLY A 81 2.54 -0.47 -22.00
C GLY A 81 2.01 -0.38 -23.44
N PHE A 82 2.85 -0.60 -24.45
CA PHE A 82 2.52 -0.61 -25.88
C PHE A 82 2.07 -1.98 -26.41
N GLY A 83 2.13 -3.04 -25.59
CA GLY A 83 1.62 -4.38 -25.93
C GLY A 83 2.57 -5.22 -26.79
N ASN A 84 3.84 -4.83 -26.88
CA ASN A 84 4.91 -5.58 -27.57
C ASN A 84 6.22 -5.51 -26.77
N GLU A 85 6.10 -5.47 -25.44
CA GLU A 85 7.22 -5.38 -24.54
C GLU A 85 8.12 -6.62 -24.69
N PRO A 86 9.45 -6.46 -24.70
CA PRO A 86 10.37 -7.60 -24.76
C PRO A 86 10.33 -8.51 -23.53
N ILE A 87 9.84 -7.98 -22.40
CA ILE A 87 9.56 -8.73 -21.17
C ILE A 87 8.24 -8.21 -20.55
N PRO A 88 7.50 -9.03 -19.80
CA PRO A 88 6.27 -8.58 -19.16
C PRO A 88 6.51 -7.43 -18.15
N ASN A 89 5.72 -6.37 -18.24
CA ASN A 89 5.80 -5.22 -17.31
C ASN A 89 4.96 -5.41 -16.03
N PHE A 90 5.06 -6.58 -15.43
CA PHE A 90 4.36 -6.97 -14.20
C PHE A 90 5.34 -7.38 -13.11
N GLU A 91 4.98 -7.25 -11.83
CA GLU A 91 5.88 -7.57 -10.71
C GLU A 91 6.37 -9.01 -10.77
N LYS A 92 5.51 -9.91 -11.24
CA LYS A 92 5.87 -11.31 -11.47
C LYS A 92 4.97 -11.95 -12.53
N VAL A 93 5.52 -12.89 -13.28
CA VAL A 93 4.73 -13.85 -14.07
C VAL A 93 4.34 -15.01 -13.14
N LEU A 94 3.04 -15.16 -12.88
CA LEU A 94 2.51 -16.26 -12.07
C LEU A 94 2.25 -17.49 -12.93
N ARG A 95 1.79 -17.26 -14.17
CA ARG A 95 1.62 -18.27 -15.21
C ARG A 95 2.01 -17.68 -16.55
N GLU A 96 2.88 -18.36 -17.26
CA GLU A 96 3.26 -17.98 -18.63
C GLU A 96 2.04 -17.98 -19.56
N PRO A 97 2.04 -17.16 -20.62
CA PRO A 97 1.01 -17.19 -21.65
C PRO A 97 0.80 -18.58 -22.25
N ASP A 98 -0.45 -18.95 -22.43
CA ASP A 98 -0.83 -20.13 -23.20
C ASP A 98 -0.77 -19.89 -24.72
N GLU A 99 -1.23 -20.86 -25.53
CA GLU A 99 -1.28 -20.76 -27.00
C GLU A 99 -2.14 -19.60 -27.50
N ASN A 100 -3.05 -19.08 -26.67
CA ASN A 100 -3.89 -17.92 -26.96
C ASN A 100 -3.27 -16.60 -26.48
N GLY A 101 -2.06 -16.65 -25.90
CA GLY A 101 -1.37 -15.49 -25.35
C GLY A 101 -1.86 -15.06 -23.97
N ILE A 102 -2.65 -15.89 -23.27
CA ILE A 102 -3.24 -15.52 -21.98
C ILE A 102 -2.36 -16.00 -20.83
N GLY A 103 -1.66 -15.05 -20.20
CA GLY A 103 -0.86 -15.29 -18.98
C GLY A 103 -1.60 -14.89 -17.70
N GLU A 104 -0.97 -15.16 -16.56
CA GLU A 104 -1.40 -14.65 -15.25
C GLU A 104 -0.23 -13.91 -14.60
N TYR A 105 -0.49 -12.69 -14.14
CA TYR A 105 0.55 -11.77 -13.70
C TYR A 105 0.20 -11.13 -12.36
N LEU A 106 1.22 -10.92 -11.54
CA LEU A 106 1.12 -10.17 -10.31
C LEU A 106 1.36 -8.69 -10.60
N MET A 107 0.37 -7.84 -10.33
CA MET A 107 0.50 -6.39 -10.48
C MET A 107 1.06 -5.71 -9.24
N MET A 108 0.66 -6.19 -8.06
CA MET A 108 1.00 -5.59 -6.78
C MET A 108 0.84 -6.63 -5.68
N ASP A 109 1.78 -6.65 -4.74
CA ASP A 109 1.73 -7.42 -3.51
C ASP A 109 2.35 -6.56 -2.39
N VAL A 110 1.56 -6.25 -1.36
CA VAL A 110 1.94 -5.32 -0.30
C VAL A 110 1.47 -5.87 1.04
N GLU A 111 2.42 -6.03 1.96
CA GLU A 111 2.13 -6.38 3.35
C GLU A 111 1.88 -5.14 4.20
N GLY A 112 0.93 -5.26 5.14
CA GLY A 112 0.60 -4.22 6.12
C GLY A 112 -0.62 -3.36 5.74
N SER A 113 -1.03 -2.51 6.67
CA SER A 113 -2.19 -1.61 6.48
C SER A 113 -1.90 -0.53 5.45
N GLY A 114 -2.86 -0.24 4.58
CA GLY A 114 -2.76 0.83 3.60
C GLY A 114 -4.08 1.08 2.86
N ALA A 115 -4.03 1.97 1.87
CA ALA A 115 -5.15 2.27 1.01
C ALA A 115 -4.68 2.43 -0.44
N ILE A 116 -5.44 1.85 -1.38
CA ILE A 116 -5.29 2.12 -2.81
C ILE A 116 -6.02 3.41 -3.10
N VAL A 117 -5.28 4.51 -3.30
CA VAL A 117 -5.87 5.85 -3.47
C VAL A 117 -6.01 6.28 -4.92
N ARG A 118 -5.36 5.57 -5.85
CA ARG A 118 -5.41 5.88 -7.28
C ARG A 118 -5.13 4.65 -8.11
N LEU A 119 -5.98 4.46 -9.12
CA LEU A 119 -5.81 3.48 -10.18
C LEU A 119 -5.97 4.19 -11.52
N TRP A 120 -5.32 3.65 -12.55
CA TRP A 120 -5.43 4.17 -13.91
C TRP A 120 -4.96 3.13 -14.91
N THR A 121 -5.56 3.13 -16.09
CA THR A 121 -5.05 2.39 -17.25
C THR A 121 -5.39 3.14 -18.53
N ALA A 122 -4.49 3.06 -19.52
CA ALA A 122 -4.78 3.50 -20.88
C ALA A 122 -5.69 2.50 -21.60
N ALA A 123 -5.34 1.20 -21.56
CA ALA A 123 -5.98 0.17 -22.37
C ALA A 123 -5.69 -1.28 -21.96
N ILE A 124 -5.38 -1.58 -20.69
CA ILE A 124 -5.16 -2.99 -20.29
C ILE A 124 -6.44 -3.80 -20.47
N SER A 125 -6.33 -4.99 -21.06
CA SER A 125 -7.46 -5.90 -21.28
C SER A 125 -7.32 -7.16 -20.44
N GLY A 126 -8.45 -7.82 -20.17
CA GLY A 126 -8.52 -9.08 -19.43
C GLY A 126 -9.18 -8.90 -18.07
N ASN A 127 -9.04 -9.91 -17.21
CA ASN A 127 -9.61 -9.89 -15.87
C ASN A 127 -8.54 -9.56 -14.83
N ILE A 128 -8.93 -8.84 -13.78
CA ILE A 128 -8.11 -8.57 -12.61
C ILE A 128 -8.78 -9.11 -11.35
N ARG A 129 -7.96 -9.63 -10.42
CA ARG A 129 -8.40 -10.06 -9.10
C ARG A 129 -7.74 -9.24 -8.02
N LEU A 130 -8.54 -8.77 -7.05
CA LEU A 130 -8.07 -8.06 -5.86
C LEU A 130 -8.34 -8.92 -4.63
N TYR A 131 -7.29 -9.18 -3.85
CA TYR A 131 -7.38 -9.84 -2.55
C TYR A 131 -6.96 -8.84 -1.47
N ILE A 132 -7.71 -8.79 -0.37
CA ILE A 132 -7.40 -7.96 0.80
C ILE A 132 -7.36 -8.86 2.04
N ASP A 133 -6.47 -8.55 2.99
CA ASP A 133 -6.36 -9.21 4.30
C ASP A 133 -6.20 -10.75 4.23
N ASN A 134 -5.48 -11.24 3.22
CA ASN A 134 -5.27 -12.68 2.97
C ASN A 134 -6.58 -13.49 2.84
N ASN A 135 -7.67 -12.84 2.42
CA ASN A 135 -8.91 -13.54 2.18
C ASN A 135 -8.76 -14.56 1.03
N LYS A 136 -9.43 -15.70 1.14
CA LYS A 136 -9.37 -16.76 0.11
C LYS A 136 -10.15 -16.39 -1.14
N GLU A 137 -11.27 -15.70 -0.95
CA GLU A 137 -12.09 -15.18 -2.04
C GLU A 137 -11.62 -13.76 -2.39
N PRO A 138 -11.54 -13.43 -3.69
CA PRO A 138 -11.19 -12.08 -4.10
C PRO A 138 -12.31 -11.11 -3.73
N LEU A 139 -11.93 -9.92 -3.28
CA LEU A 139 -12.86 -8.79 -3.11
C LEU A 139 -13.41 -8.32 -4.46
N TYR A 140 -12.59 -8.40 -5.51
CA TYR A 140 -12.99 -8.11 -6.88
C TYR A 140 -12.44 -9.18 -7.82
N ASP A 141 -13.27 -9.69 -8.71
CA ASP A 141 -12.88 -10.59 -9.82
C ASP A 141 -13.72 -10.20 -11.05
N GLY A 142 -13.09 -9.52 -12.02
CA GLY A 142 -13.81 -8.96 -13.15
C GLY A 142 -12.94 -8.20 -14.14
N ASP A 143 -13.59 -7.45 -15.03
CA ASP A 143 -12.95 -6.70 -16.11
C ASP A 143 -11.95 -5.65 -15.61
N ALA A 144 -10.72 -5.72 -16.12
CA ALA A 144 -9.63 -4.85 -15.66
C ALA A 144 -9.84 -3.37 -16.00
N ILE A 145 -10.47 -3.04 -17.14
CA ILE A 145 -10.75 -1.64 -17.51
C ILE A 145 -11.71 -1.03 -16.50
N THR A 146 -12.79 -1.75 -16.20
CA THR A 146 -13.80 -1.32 -15.23
C THR A 146 -13.13 -1.08 -13.87
N PHE A 147 -12.33 -2.03 -13.38
CA PHE A 147 -11.60 -1.88 -12.12
C PHE A 147 -10.66 -0.66 -12.07
N LEU A 148 -9.87 -0.45 -13.12
CA LEU A 148 -8.81 0.57 -13.11
C LEU A 148 -9.28 1.97 -13.53
N GLN A 149 -10.41 2.10 -14.22
CA GLN A 149 -10.97 3.40 -14.63
C GLN A 149 -12.20 3.82 -13.82
N ARG A 150 -12.96 2.87 -13.29
CA ARG A 150 -14.25 3.09 -12.62
C ARG A 150 -14.30 2.41 -11.25
N THR A 151 -13.20 2.47 -10.52
CA THR A 151 -13.05 1.79 -9.23
C THR A 151 -14.18 2.09 -8.26
N TYR A 152 -14.67 3.34 -8.24
CA TYR A 152 -15.75 3.75 -7.33
C TYR A 152 -17.12 3.18 -7.73
N ASP A 153 -17.35 2.82 -8.99
CA ASP A 153 -18.64 2.29 -9.47
C ASP A 153 -18.85 0.81 -9.09
N ILE A 154 -17.81 0.16 -8.56
CA ILE A 154 -17.76 -1.30 -8.37
C ILE A 154 -18.21 -1.71 -6.97
N PHE A 155 -18.04 -0.83 -5.99
CA PHE A 155 -18.26 -1.12 -4.58
C PHE A 155 -19.58 -0.50 -4.12
N PRO A 156 -20.50 -1.30 -3.55
CA PRO A 156 -21.83 -0.84 -3.16
C PRO A 156 -21.81 0.26 -2.10
N GLU A 157 -20.72 0.39 -1.35
CA GLU A 157 -20.49 1.45 -0.36
C GLU A 157 -20.49 2.86 -0.97
N ASN A 158 -20.33 2.97 -2.30
CA ASN A 158 -20.31 4.22 -3.04
C ASN A 158 -21.68 4.63 -3.62
N GLU A 159 -22.73 3.81 -3.44
CA GLU A 159 -24.11 4.18 -3.75
C GLU A 159 -24.68 5.09 -2.65
N GLN A 160 -24.22 6.35 -2.58
CA GLN A 160 -24.77 7.40 -1.70
C GLN A 160 -25.48 8.50 -2.48
#